data_AF-A0A2V5HKM6-F1
#
_entry.id   AF-A0A2V5HKM6-F1
#
_cell.length_a   1.000
_cell.length_b   1.000
_cell.length_c   1.000
_cell.angle_alpha   90.00
_cell.angle_beta   90.00
_cell.angle_gamma   90.00
#
_symmetry.space_group_name_H-M   'P 1'
#
loop_
_entity.id
_entity.type
_entity.pdbx_description
1 polymer ?
#
loop_
_entity_poly.entity_id
_entity_poly.type
_entity_poly.pdbx_seq_one_letter_code
_entity_poly.pdbx_strand_id
1 'polypeptide(L)'
;MFFNISPPSSTFVCGAQGSGKSHTLSCILENCLITSKAGNLPDPLTGLVFHYDAFISDRMGSPCEAAFLSSHDDVEVRVLCSPTNLHTIKCSYSRFDIDVAALQIDQSNLNTQRMLDLMAVGQENGPIPLYMHTVQRILREMRIVQQATNGEFDYQEFRRRVMVSGLTPAQLEPLKQRLDILESFMPQLSRNALD
;
A
#
# COMPACT_ATOMS: atom_id res chain seq x y z
N MET A 1 20.51 9.07 -21.09
CA MET A 1 19.56 10.20 -20.94
C MET A 1 20.15 11.15 -19.91
N PHE A 2 20.00 12.46 -20.05
CA PHE A 2 20.35 13.43 -19.00
C PHE A 2 19.07 14.08 -18.49
N PHE A 3 18.81 13.95 -17.19
CA PHE A 3 17.62 14.51 -16.56
C PHE A 3 18.05 15.33 -15.35
N ASN A 4 17.67 16.61 -15.32
CA ASN A 4 18.01 17.48 -14.20
C ASN A 4 17.02 17.23 -13.06
N ILE A 5 17.49 16.54 -12.02
CA ILE A 5 16.71 16.20 -10.83
C ILE A 5 16.78 17.25 -9.71
N SER A 6 17.51 18.35 -9.93
CA SER A 6 17.66 19.41 -8.91
C SER A 6 16.34 20.14 -8.60
N PRO A 7 15.52 20.55 -9.59
CA PRO A 7 14.20 21.12 -9.32
C PRO A 7 13.15 20.00 -9.16
N PRO A 8 12.10 20.22 -8.35
CA PRO A 8 10.91 19.36 -8.38
C PRO A 8 10.36 19.28 -9.80
N SER A 9 10.23 18.06 -10.31
CA SER A 9 9.81 17.82 -11.68
C SER A 9 8.68 16.80 -11.73
N SER A 10 7.76 16.97 -12.68
CA SER A 10 6.75 15.96 -13.03
C SER A 10 6.93 15.60 -14.50
N THR A 11 6.85 14.31 -14.82
CA THR A 11 7.00 13.81 -16.18
C THR A 11 5.89 12.82 -16.48
N PHE A 12 5.25 12.99 -17.63
CA PHE A 12 4.22 12.08 -18.13
C PHE A 12 4.74 11.34 -19.36
N VAL A 13 4.69 10.00 -19.33
CA VAL A 13 5.15 9.14 -20.42
C VAL A 13 3.96 8.42 -21.03
N CYS A 14 3.65 8.72 -22.29
CA CYS A 14 2.57 8.08 -23.05
C CYS A 14 3.08 7.54 -24.39
N GLY A 15 2.29 6.67 -25.03
CA GLY A 15 2.69 5.99 -26.26
C GLY A 15 1.97 4.65 -26.45
N ALA A 16 2.05 4.11 -27.66
CA ALA A 16 1.44 2.83 -28.02
C ALA A 16 1.94 1.66 -27.15
N GLN A 17 1.20 0.55 -27.13
CA GLN A 17 1.67 -0.67 -26.46
C GLN A 17 3.02 -1.10 -27.05
N GLY A 18 3.97 -1.49 -26.20
CA GLY A 18 5.30 -1.90 -26.63
C GLY A 18 6.25 -0.76 -27.01
N SER A 19 5.86 0.52 -26.91
CA SER A 19 6.71 1.66 -27.28
C SER A 19 7.82 2.01 -26.26
N GLY A 20 8.15 1.11 -25.33
CA GLY A 20 9.23 1.32 -24.35
C GLY A 20 8.92 2.29 -23.20
N LYS A 21 7.64 2.58 -22.88
CA LYS A 21 7.29 3.54 -21.81
C LYS A 21 7.89 3.18 -20.44
N SER A 22 7.77 1.92 -20.03
CA SER A 22 8.33 1.43 -18.76
C SER A 22 9.85 1.48 -18.75
N HIS A 23 10.47 1.28 -19.91
CA HIS A 23 11.92 1.42 -20.09
C HIS A 23 12.35 2.88 -19.92
N THR A 24 11.65 3.82 -20.56
CA THR A 24 11.87 5.26 -20.37
C THR A 24 11.75 5.67 -18.90
N LEU A 25 10.74 5.17 -18.19
CA LEU A 25 10.59 5.40 -16.74
C LEU A 25 11.81 4.87 -15.96
N SER A 26 12.29 3.67 -16.30
CA SER A 26 13.45 3.06 -15.63
C SER A 26 14.73 3.85 -15.88
N CYS A 27 14.94 4.39 -17.08
CA CYS A 27 16.06 5.30 -17.36
C CYS A 27 15.96 6.63 -16.59
N ILE A 28 14.75 7.15 -16.37
CA ILE A 28 14.54 8.33 -15.51
C ILE A 28 14.91 7.98 -14.07
N LEU A 29 14.44 6.83 -13.56
CA LEU A 29 14.76 6.36 -12.22
C LEU A 29 16.26 6.10 -12.04
N GLU A 30 16.94 5.51 -13.02
CA GLU A 30 18.40 5.33 -13.02
C GLU A 30 19.14 6.67 -12.78
N ASN A 31 18.69 7.76 -13.43
CA ASN A 31 19.25 9.10 -13.21
C ASN A 31 18.98 9.68 -11.81
N CYS A 32 17.99 9.16 -11.09
CA CYS A 32 17.64 9.58 -9.73
C CYS A 32 18.29 8.71 -8.65
N LEU A 33 18.56 7.44 -8.95
CA LEU A 33 18.93 6.41 -7.97
C LEU A 33 20.41 6.02 -8.04
N ILE A 34 21.08 6.20 -9.18
CA ILE A 34 22.47 5.76 -9.38
C ILE A 34 23.38 6.97 -9.53
N THR A 35 24.48 6.99 -8.78
CA THR A 35 25.46 8.08 -8.87
C THR A 35 26.10 8.10 -10.25
N SER A 36 26.18 9.28 -10.85
CA SER A 36 26.80 9.45 -12.17
C SER A 36 27.65 10.70 -12.22
N LYS A 37 28.88 10.55 -12.71
CA LYS A 37 29.80 11.68 -12.98
C LYS A 37 29.24 12.66 -13.99
N ALA A 38 28.42 12.17 -14.93
CA ALA A 38 27.87 12.98 -16.01
C ALA A 38 26.58 13.71 -15.60
N GLY A 39 25.81 13.16 -14.65
CA GLY A 39 24.61 13.80 -14.07
C GLY A 39 24.89 14.67 -12.84
N ASN A 40 26.10 14.56 -12.25
CA ASN A 40 26.48 15.19 -10.99
C ASN A 40 25.44 14.97 -9.88
N LEU A 41 25.25 13.70 -9.50
CA LEU A 41 24.35 13.29 -8.43
C LEU A 41 25.18 12.83 -7.21
N PRO A 42 25.54 13.74 -6.29
CA PRO A 42 26.31 13.37 -5.10
C PRO A 42 25.47 12.54 -4.10
N ASP A 43 24.17 12.83 -4.03
CA ASP A 43 23.23 12.21 -3.08
C ASP A 43 22.08 11.55 -3.85
N PRO A 44 22.12 10.23 -4.09
CA PRO A 44 21.03 9.50 -4.72
C PRO A 44 19.71 9.62 -3.96
N LEU A 45 18.61 9.69 -4.72
CA LEU A 45 17.25 9.76 -4.17
C LEU A 45 16.73 8.36 -3.81
N THR A 46 15.60 8.32 -3.09
CA THR A 46 14.80 7.11 -2.91
C THR A 46 13.59 7.15 -3.83
N GLY A 47 13.33 6.07 -4.56
CA GLY A 47 12.19 5.93 -5.47
C GLY A 47 11.04 5.15 -4.85
N LEU A 48 9.82 5.61 -5.08
CA LEU A 48 8.59 4.85 -4.81
C LEU A 48 7.82 4.66 -6.12
N VAL A 49 7.61 3.40 -6.52
CA VAL A 49 6.93 3.05 -7.78
C VAL A 49 5.64 2.33 -7.47
N PHE A 50 4.51 2.94 -7.82
CA PHE A 50 3.22 2.27 -7.85
C PHE A 50 3.02 1.60 -9.19
N HIS A 51 3.12 0.28 -9.22
CA HIS A 51 2.94 -0.52 -10.42
C HIS A 51 1.58 -1.21 -10.40
N TYR A 52 0.79 -0.95 -11.44
CA TYR A 52 -0.45 -1.66 -11.69
C TYR A 52 -0.31 -2.45 -12.99
N ASP A 53 -0.53 -3.76 -12.90
CA ASP A 53 -0.61 -4.66 -14.05
C ASP A 53 -1.78 -5.61 -13.85
N ALA A 54 -2.45 -5.96 -14.94
CA ALA A 54 -3.46 -6.99 -14.92
C ALA A 54 -2.72 -8.33 -14.86
N PHE A 55 -2.63 -8.92 -13.67
CA PHE A 55 -2.11 -10.29 -13.53
C PHE A 55 -3.05 -11.26 -14.24
N ILE A 56 -2.74 -11.62 -15.49
CA ILE A 56 -3.59 -12.52 -16.31
C ILE A 56 -3.29 -14.01 -16.01
N SER A 57 -2.20 -14.32 -15.30
CA SER A 57 -1.81 -15.70 -15.02
C SER A 57 -1.53 -15.95 -13.54
N ASP A 58 -2.10 -17.03 -13.01
CA ASP A 58 -1.88 -17.52 -11.64
C ASP A 58 -0.50 -18.17 -11.44
N ARG A 59 0.28 -18.33 -12.52
CA ARG A 59 1.55 -19.06 -12.50
C ARG A 59 2.76 -18.15 -12.48
N MET A 60 2.79 -17.12 -13.33
CA MET A 60 3.89 -16.17 -13.39
C MET A 60 3.48 -14.90 -14.13
N GLY A 61 3.79 -13.74 -13.55
CA GLY A 61 3.65 -12.45 -14.20
C GLY A 61 5.00 -11.95 -14.74
N SER A 62 4.96 -10.86 -15.50
CA SER A 62 6.16 -10.11 -15.84
C SER A 62 6.53 -9.18 -14.68
N PRO A 63 7.79 -9.20 -14.22
CA PRO A 63 8.28 -8.21 -13.27
C PRO A 63 8.15 -6.78 -13.80
N CYS A 64 8.00 -5.82 -12.88
CA CYS A 64 8.04 -4.41 -13.20
C CYS A 64 9.41 -4.06 -13.80
N GLU A 65 9.44 -3.29 -14.89
CA GLU A 65 10.70 -2.86 -15.53
C GLU A 65 11.64 -2.16 -14.53
N ALA A 66 11.10 -1.38 -13.59
CA ALA A 66 11.89 -0.69 -12.57
C ALA A 66 12.65 -1.66 -11.64
N ALA A 67 12.20 -2.90 -11.52
CA ALA A 67 12.88 -3.90 -10.70
C ALA A 67 14.23 -4.33 -11.28
N PHE A 68 14.46 -4.15 -12.58
CA PHE A 68 15.75 -4.43 -13.20
C PHE A 68 16.86 -3.48 -12.71
N LEU A 69 16.52 -2.37 -12.07
CA LEU A 69 17.49 -1.49 -11.42
C LEU A 69 18.24 -2.19 -10.27
N SER A 70 17.68 -3.28 -9.71
CA SER A 70 18.37 -4.16 -8.75
C SER A 70 19.64 -4.84 -9.29
N SER A 71 19.86 -4.79 -10.60
CA SER A 71 21.10 -5.32 -11.21
C SER A 71 22.33 -4.45 -10.92
N HIS A 72 22.15 -3.25 -10.38
CA HIS A 72 23.23 -2.35 -9.99
C HIS A 72 23.45 -2.42 -8.47
N ASP A 73 24.70 -2.65 -8.04
CA ASP A 73 25.04 -2.87 -6.62
C ASP A 73 24.64 -1.70 -5.70
N ASP A 74 24.61 -0.48 -6.23
CA ASP A 74 24.21 0.73 -5.49
C ASP A 74 22.68 0.88 -5.28
N VAL A 75 21.84 -0.01 -5.84
CA VAL A 75 20.37 0.11 -5.78
C VAL A 75 19.75 -1.11 -5.10
N GLU A 76 19.29 -0.91 -3.87
CA GLU A 76 18.43 -1.89 -3.19
C GLU A 76 16.97 -1.72 -3.66
N VAL A 77 16.40 -2.80 -4.22
CA VAL A 77 14.99 -2.84 -4.59
C VAL A 77 14.23 -3.73 -3.61
N ARG A 78 13.12 -3.24 -3.09
CA ARG A 78 12.13 -4.02 -2.32
C ARG A 78 10.78 -3.97 -3.02
N VAL A 79 10.14 -5.13 -3.18
CA VAL A 79 8.82 -5.24 -3.79
C VAL A 79 7.79 -5.56 -2.72
N LEU A 80 6.79 -4.68 -2.60
CA LEU A 80 5.63 -4.87 -1.76
C LEU A 80 4.41 -5.22 -2.62
N CYS A 81 3.69 -6.27 -2.25
CA CYS A 81 2.51 -6.71 -2.99
C CYS A 81 1.35 -7.07 -2.07
N SER A 82 0.15 -7.24 -2.65
CA SER A 82 -1.02 -7.71 -1.90
C SER A 82 -0.69 -9.03 -1.18
N PRO A 83 -1.05 -9.19 0.11
CA PRO A 83 -0.88 -10.45 0.83
C PRO A 83 -1.49 -11.66 0.10
N THR A 84 -2.54 -11.45 -0.70
CA THR A 84 -3.21 -12.50 -1.48
C THR A 84 -2.36 -13.04 -2.63
N ASN A 85 -1.38 -12.28 -3.14
CA ASN A 85 -0.62 -12.61 -4.35
C ASN A 85 0.87 -12.87 -4.06
N LEU A 86 1.28 -12.91 -2.78
CA LEU A 86 2.68 -12.95 -2.38
C LEU A 86 3.48 -14.06 -3.05
N HIS A 87 2.95 -15.27 -3.10
CA HIS A 87 3.62 -16.42 -3.69
C HIS A 87 3.88 -16.21 -5.20
N THR A 88 2.87 -15.79 -5.95
CA THR A 88 2.97 -15.54 -7.39
C THR A 88 3.97 -14.42 -7.71
N ILE A 89 4.01 -13.37 -6.88
CA ILE A 89 5.00 -12.30 -7.03
C ILE A 89 6.40 -12.82 -6.71
N LYS A 90 6.59 -13.57 -5.61
CA LYS A 90 7.88 -14.21 -5.31
C LYS A 90 8.40 -15.06 -6.47
N CYS A 91 7.53 -15.87 -7.08
CA CYS A 91 7.90 -16.63 -8.27
C CYS A 91 8.30 -15.73 -9.46
N SER A 92 7.51 -14.69 -9.74
CA SER A 92 7.78 -13.76 -10.85
C SER A 92 9.12 -13.05 -10.69
N TYR A 93 9.51 -12.71 -9.46
CA TYR A 93 10.74 -11.99 -9.15
C TYR A 93 11.92 -12.90 -8.73
N SER A 94 11.74 -14.23 -8.75
CA SER A 94 12.76 -15.21 -8.29
C SER A 94 14.11 -15.15 -9.01
N ARG A 95 14.17 -14.51 -10.18
CA ARG A 95 15.40 -14.29 -10.95
C ARG A 95 16.24 -13.10 -10.48
N PHE A 96 15.71 -12.26 -9.59
CA PHE A 96 16.40 -11.13 -9.01
C PHE A 96 16.78 -11.42 -7.56
N ASP A 97 17.83 -10.77 -7.08
CA ASP A 97 18.16 -10.74 -5.66
C ASP A 97 17.38 -9.60 -4.98
N ILE A 98 16.05 -9.76 -4.89
CA ILE A 98 15.11 -8.75 -4.38
C ILE A 98 14.27 -9.34 -3.25
N ASP A 99 14.11 -8.57 -2.17
CA ASP A 99 13.14 -8.91 -1.14
C ASP A 99 11.71 -8.60 -1.61
N VAL A 100 10.86 -9.64 -1.57
CA VAL A 100 9.43 -9.56 -1.87
C VAL A 100 8.65 -9.83 -0.59
N ALA A 101 7.97 -8.81 -0.11
CA ALA A 101 7.19 -8.86 1.12
C ALA A 101 5.72 -8.50 0.88
N ALA A 102 4.85 -9.02 1.75
CA ALA A 102 3.45 -8.62 1.76
C ALA A 102 3.34 -7.18 2.26
N LEU A 103 2.57 -6.34 1.55
CA LEU A 103 2.20 -5.02 2.02
C LEU A 103 1.28 -5.19 3.23
N GLN A 104 1.79 -4.81 4.40
CA GLN A 104 1.05 -4.83 5.64
C GLN A 104 0.99 -3.44 6.26
N ILE A 105 -0.18 -3.08 6.78
CA ILE A 105 -0.45 -1.82 7.45
C ILE A 105 -0.52 -2.11 8.95
N ASP A 106 0.46 -1.60 9.68
CA ASP A 106 0.47 -1.72 11.12
C ASP A 106 -0.64 -0.89 11.76
N GLN A 107 -1.19 -1.36 12.88
CA GLN A 107 -2.28 -0.68 13.59
C GLN A 107 -1.91 0.74 14.07
N SER A 108 -0.64 0.99 14.40
CA SER A 108 -0.14 2.32 14.77
C SER A 108 -0.32 3.34 13.65
N ASN A 109 -0.36 2.88 12.40
CA ASN A 109 -0.58 3.71 11.23
C ASN A 109 -2.06 3.89 10.88
N LEU A 110 -2.98 3.22 11.59
CA LEU A 110 -4.41 3.40 11.39
C LEU A 110 -4.89 4.68 12.10
N ASN A 111 -5.58 5.52 11.33
CA ASN A 111 -6.32 6.65 11.84
C ASN A 111 -7.72 6.63 11.22
N THR A 112 -8.61 7.51 11.71
CA THR A 112 -10.00 7.55 11.26
C THR A 112 -10.14 7.63 9.74
N GLN A 113 -9.34 8.47 9.08
CA GLN A 113 -9.41 8.64 7.62
C GLN A 113 -8.91 7.38 6.90
N ARG A 114 -7.74 6.87 7.27
CA ARG A 114 -7.14 5.66 6.67
C ARG A 114 -8.04 4.43 6.84
N MET A 115 -8.72 4.30 7.98
CA MET A 115 -9.67 3.21 8.18
C MET A 115 -10.88 3.32 7.24
N LEU A 116 -11.43 4.53 7.08
CA LEU A 116 -12.54 4.75 6.16
C LEU A 116 -12.13 4.52 4.70
N ASP A 117 -10.95 4.98 4.30
CA ASP A 117 -10.41 4.80 2.95
C ASP A 117 -10.14 3.32 2.64
N LEU A 118 -9.52 2.58 3.58
CA LEU A 118 -9.27 1.14 3.42
C LEU A 118 -10.54 0.30 3.40
N MET A 119 -11.60 0.76 4.07
CA MET A 119 -12.94 0.18 3.98
C MET A 119 -13.72 0.61 2.72
N ALA A 120 -13.10 1.39 1.83
CA ALA A 120 -13.70 1.95 0.61
C ALA A 120 -14.99 2.76 0.87
N VAL A 121 -15.09 3.42 2.02
CA VAL A 121 -16.29 4.18 2.40
C VAL A 121 -16.34 5.49 1.62
N GLY A 122 -17.39 5.69 0.82
CA GLY A 122 -17.61 6.93 0.05
C GLY A 122 -17.00 6.95 -1.35
N GLN A 123 -16.43 5.84 -1.82
CA GLN A 123 -16.00 5.67 -3.21
C GLN A 123 -17.16 5.40 -4.18
N GLU A 124 -18.30 4.95 -3.64
CA GLU A 124 -19.56 4.82 -4.39
C GLU A 124 -20.35 6.12 -4.24
N ASN A 125 -20.96 6.62 -5.33
CA ASN A 125 -21.81 7.82 -5.38
C ASN A 125 -23.13 7.69 -4.56
N GLY A 126 -23.17 6.84 -3.55
CA GLY A 126 -24.31 6.56 -2.70
C GLY A 126 -24.24 7.26 -1.33
N PRO A 127 -25.38 7.37 -0.63
CA PRO A 127 -25.41 7.88 0.73
C PRO A 127 -24.59 6.99 1.67
N ILE A 128 -23.85 7.62 2.59
CA ILE A 128 -23.07 6.91 3.61
C ILE A 128 -24.03 6.02 4.43
N PRO A 129 -23.78 4.71 4.54
CA PRO A 129 -24.66 3.82 5.29
C PRO A 129 -24.73 4.19 6.78
N LEU A 130 -25.90 4.05 7.40
CA LEU A 130 -26.12 4.45 8.79
C LEU A 130 -25.15 3.81 9.80
N TYR A 131 -24.73 2.56 9.57
CA TYR A 131 -23.76 1.89 10.43
C TYR A 131 -22.39 2.59 10.44
N MET A 132 -22.06 3.34 9.39
CA MET A 132 -20.81 4.10 9.34
C MET A 132 -20.82 5.29 10.29
N HIS A 133 -21.99 5.87 10.63
CA HIS A 133 -22.06 6.89 11.68
C HIS A 133 -21.69 6.32 13.05
N THR A 134 -22.13 5.09 13.35
CA THR A 134 -21.75 4.39 14.59
C THR A 134 -20.25 4.12 14.61
N VAL A 135 -19.67 3.63 13.51
CA VAL A 135 -18.22 3.40 13.40
C VAL A 135 -17.42 4.70 13.56
N GLN A 136 -17.83 5.78 12.89
CA GLN A 136 -17.19 7.10 13.04
C GLN A 136 -17.26 7.62 14.48
N ARG A 137 -18.39 7.41 15.17
CA ARG A 137 -18.54 7.77 16.59
C ARG A 137 -17.52 7.00 17.45
N ILE A 138 -17.42 5.68 17.27
CA ILE A 138 -16.46 4.85 18.00
C ILE A 138 -15.02 5.31 17.74
N LEU A 139 -14.66 5.57 16.48
CA LEU A 139 -13.31 6.04 16.12
C LEU A 139 -12.99 7.40 16.76
N ARG A 140 -13.96 8.32 16.83
CA ARG A 140 -13.78 9.60 17.53
C ARG A 140 -13.57 9.42 19.03
N GLU A 141 -14.37 8.57 19.68
CA GLU A 141 -14.21 8.27 21.11
C GLU A 141 -12.85 7.65 21.41
N MET A 142 -12.39 6.72 20.57
CA MET A 142 -11.05 6.13 20.72
C MET A 142 -9.94 7.16 20.52
N ARG A 143 -10.11 8.09 19.58
CA ARG A 143 -9.14 9.18 19.37
C ARG A 143 -9.00 10.10 20.58
N ILE A 144 -10.11 10.38 21.28
CA ILE A 144 -10.08 11.16 22.52
C ILE A 144 -9.26 10.43 23.60
N VAL A 145 -9.48 9.12 23.76
CA VAL A 145 -8.73 8.31 24.74
C VAL A 145 -7.24 8.28 24.39
N GLN A 146 -6.88 8.08 23.12
CA GLN A 146 -5.48 8.10 22.66
C GLN A 146 -4.77 9.41 22.98
N GLN A 147 -5.44 10.55 22.80
CA GLN A 147 -4.88 11.86 23.11
C GLN A 147 -4.65 12.05 24.61
N ALA A 148 -5.52 11.47 25.45
CA ALA A 148 -5.37 11.54 26.90
C ALA A 148 -4.27 10.60 27.43
N THR A 149 -4.10 9.42 26.83
CA THR A 149 -3.13 8.41 27.27
C THR A 149 -1.78 8.46 26.53
N ASN A 150 -1.67 9.29 25.48
CA ASN A 150 -0.57 9.30 24.51
C ASN A 150 -0.30 7.90 23.91
N GLY A 151 -1.36 7.10 23.75
CA GLY A 151 -1.30 5.73 23.24
C GLY A 151 -1.54 5.63 21.73
N GLU A 152 -1.21 4.48 21.18
CA GLU A 152 -1.44 4.15 19.76
C GLU A 152 -2.87 3.65 19.50
N PHE A 153 -3.21 3.50 18.21
CA PHE A 153 -4.48 2.92 17.83
C PHE A 153 -4.50 1.40 18.06
N ASP A 154 -5.44 0.96 18.89
CA ASP A 154 -5.69 -0.44 19.19
C ASP A 154 -6.87 -0.96 18.36
N TYR A 155 -6.57 -1.77 17.34
CA TYR A 155 -7.60 -2.34 16.47
C TYR A 155 -8.51 -3.34 17.19
N GLN A 156 -8.02 -4.02 18.23
CA GLN A 156 -8.80 -4.99 18.99
C GLN A 156 -9.86 -4.29 19.84
N GLU A 157 -9.49 -3.21 20.49
CA GLU A 157 -10.44 -2.38 21.23
C GLU A 157 -11.49 -1.77 20.30
N PHE A 158 -11.10 -1.36 19.09
CA PHE A 158 -12.05 -0.92 18.07
C PHE A 158 -13.06 -2.03 17.72
N ARG A 159 -12.58 -3.24 17.42
CA ARG A 159 -13.42 -4.39 17.08
C ARG A 159 -14.39 -4.73 18.21
N ARG A 160 -13.90 -4.72 19.46
CA ARG A 160 -14.71 -4.94 20.66
C ARG A 160 -15.83 -3.90 20.77
N ARG A 161 -15.51 -2.61 20.62
CA ARG A 161 -16.50 -1.52 20.67
C ARG A 161 -17.54 -1.62 19.56
N VAL A 162 -17.15 -2.01 18.36
CA VAL A 162 -18.08 -2.24 17.23
C VAL A 162 -19.06 -3.36 17.57
N MET A 163 -18.59 -4.49 18.12
CA MET A 163 -19.45 -5.63 18.46
C MET A 163 -20.48 -5.30 19.55
N VAL A 164 -20.13 -4.44 20.52
CA VAL A 164 -21.06 -4.03 21.60
C VAL A 164 -21.89 -2.78 21.26
N SER A 165 -21.72 -2.19 20.07
CA SER A 165 -22.35 -0.92 19.70
C SER A 165 -23.85 -1.01 19.36
N GLY A 166 -24.44 -2.20 19.44
CA GLY A 166 -25.86 -2.43 19.17
C GLY A 166 -26.24 -2.39 17.69
N LEU A 167 -25.27 -2.57 16.78
CA LEU A 167 -25.55 -2.71 15.35
C LEU A 167 -26.39 -3.97 15.10
N THR A 168 -27.42 -3.84 14.26
CA THR A 168 -28.25 -4.99 13.88
C THR A 168 -27.45 -5.94 12.99
N PRO A 169 -27.81 -7.24 12.91
CA PRO A 169 -27.12 -8.19 12.02
C PRO A 169 -27.02 -7.71 10.56
N ALA A 170 -28.09 -7.07 10.05
CA ALA A 170 -28.14 -6.51 8.70
C ALA A 170 -27.18 -5.32 8.48
N GLN A 171 -26.76 -4.64 9.55
CA GLN A 171 -25.75 -3.58 9.51
C GLN A 171 -24.33 -4.12 9.70
N LEU A 172 -24.20 -5.20 10.47
CA LEU A 172 -22.93 -5.81 10.85
C LEU A 172 -22.32 -6.59 9.70
N GLU A 173 -23.13 -7.26 8.88
CA GLU A 173 -22.66 -8.06 7.74
C GLU A 173 -21.92 -7.23 6.67
N PRO A 174 -22.47 -6.10 6.16
CA PRO A 174 -21.73 -5.21 5.26
C PRO A 174 -20.49 -4.58 5.88
N LEU A 175 -20.54 -4.28 7.19
CA LEU A 175 -19.38 -3.75 7.90
C LEU A 175 -18.28 -4.81 8.00
N LYS A 176 -18.63 -6.06 8.29
CA LYS A 176 -17.70 -7.18 8.36
C LYS A 176 -16.96 -7.37 7.03
N GLN A 177 -17.67 -7.35 5.90
CA GLN A 177 -17.02 -7.44 4.58
C GLN A 177 -15.97 -6.34 4.35
N ARG A 178 -16.24 -5.11 4.80
CA ARG A 178 -15.28 -4.00 4.70
C ARG A 178 -14.10 -4.16 5.66
N LEU A 179 -14.36 -4.62 6.88
CA LEU A 179 -13.31 -4.92 7.83
C LEU A 179 -12.45 -6.09 7.36
N ASP A 180 -13.01 -7.10 6.71
CA ASP A 180 -12.25 -8.22 6.14
C ASP A 180 -11.23 -7.74 5.09
N ILE A 181 -11.59 -6.74 4.28
CA ILE A 181 -10.67 -6.10 3.32
C ILE A 181 -9.52 -5.39 4.06
N LEU A 182 -9.84 -4.55 5.04
CA LEU A 182 -8.83 -3.85 5.85
C LEU A 182 -7.92 -4.85 6.57
N GLU A 183 -8.53 -5.84 7.25
CA GLU A 183 -7.85 -6.89 7.98
C GLU A 183 -6.94 -7.67 7.06
N SER A 184 -7.31 -7.92 5.79
CA SER A 184 -6.47 -8.64 4.82
C SER A 184 -5.09 -8.00 4.63
N PHE A 185 -4.94 -6.70 4.87
CA PHE A 185 -3.68 -5.95 4.82
C PHE A 185 -3.06 -5.70 6.20
N MET A 186 -3.60 -6.20 7.31
CA MET A 186 -2.98 -6.06 8.64
C MET A 186 -2.09 -7.27 8.99
N PRO A 187 -1.05 -7.11 9.83
CA PRO A 187 -0.28 -8.24 10.37
C PRO A 187 -1.18 -9.25 11.12
N GLN A 188 -0.85 -10.54 11.04
CA GLN A 188 -1.60 -11.63 11.71
C GLN A 188 -1.71 -11.42 13.23
N LEU A 189 -0.67 -10.87 13.87
CA LEU A 189 -0.64 -10.58 15.31
C LEU A 189 -1.70 -9.55 15.71
N SER A 190 -2.04 -8.62 14.82
CA SER A 190 -3.11 -7.65 15.03
C SER A 190 -4.51 -8.26 14.84
N ARG A 191 -4.61 -9.46 14.24
CA ARG A 191 -5.88 -10.16 13.95
C ARG A 191 -6.30 -11.18 15.02
N ASN A 192 -5.36 -11.90 15.65
CA ASN A 192 -5.64 -13.19 16.32
C ASN A 192 -5.51 -13.25 17.85
N ALA A 193 -5.58 -12.16 18.62
CA ALA A 193 -5.46 -12.27 20.09
C ALA A 193 -6.77 -12.61 20.84
N LEU A 194 -7.65 -13.44 20.27
CA LEU A 194 -8.91 -13.87 20.90
C LEU A 194 -9.44 -15.22 20.34
N ASP A 195 -8.53 -16.17 20.09
CA ASP A 195 -8.87 -17.59 20.21
C ASP A 195 -8.48 -18.07 21.62
#